data_AF-A0A1I6YL95-F1
#
_entry.id   AF-A0A1I6YL95-F1
#
_cell.length_a   1.000
_cell.length_b   1.000
_cell.length_c   1.000
_cell.angle_alpha   90.00
_cell.angle_beta   90.00
_cell.angle_gamma   90.00
#
_symmetry.space_group_name_H-M   'P 1'
#
loop_
_entity.id
_entity.type
_entity.pdbx_description
1 polymer ?
#
loop_
_entity_poly.entity_id
_entity_poly.type
_entity_poly.pdbx_seq_one_letter_code
_entity_poly.pdbx_strand_id
1 'polypeptide(L)'
;MDIIELIERRNLDELGRRFLEESIDYALIKDFGKSYLCAKKGLEIITCDCVSHGWKKNYDNSDKHLFDELIINYQNPEEYYFVKAFILSYEEELTSLYLALDSINKYSSLKKNSTGEYVRSRILSKLQKHKEAFEILWSLSISDETSKTFYRMGRLEEEHLNQNGLENLFHAFQRNPTSSCCLRNIKKYTLARDVKFHDNNGSVLMKYFMKSEDEWKFQEVYESYLFDQRNSKKHPYNNENTLKEIEMFTEEMFKISSNYLDEINGTQSNDNNINVNYDDLDLRYPKSSHNDYYNDSLDLDQQDPEFYDNL
;
A
#
# COMPACT_ATOMS: atom_id res chain seq x y z
N MET A 1 -6.27 -21.49 4.05
CA MET A 1 -4.88 -21.99 4.20
C MET A 1 -4.50 -21.68 5.63
N ASP A 2 -3.89 -22.63 6.36
CA ASP A 2 -3.47 -22.38 7.75
C ASP A 2 -2.25 -21.44 7.78
N ILE A 3 -2.04 -20.70 8.88
CA ILE A 3 -0.92 -19.75 9.05
C ILE A 3 0.43 -20.46 8.89
N ILE A 4 0.55 -21.68 9.44
CA ILE A 4 1.78 -22.49 9.33
C ILE A 4 2.13 -22.72 7.86
N GLU A 5 1.13 -23.09 7.06
CA GLU A 5 1.32 -23.35 5.63
C GLU A 5 1.67 -22.08 4.84
N LEU A 6 1.11 -20.92 5.22
CA LEU A 6 1.46 -19.63 4.60
C LEU A 6 2.93 -19.26 4.87
N ILE A 7 3.41 -19.53 6.08
CA ILE A 7 4.81 -19.32 6.47
C ILE A 7 5.73 -20.26 5.68
N GLU A 8 5.41 -21.55 5.63
CA GLU A 8 6.19 -22.56 4.88
C GLU A 8 6.30 -22.21 3.39
N ARG A 9 5.21 -21.69 2.81
CA ARG A 9 5.15 -21.27 1.41
C ARG A 9 5.68 -19.87 1.15
N ARG A 10 6.07 -19.14 2.20
CA ARG A 10 6.48 -17.73 2.13
C ARG A 10 5.46 -16.83 1.41
N ASN A 11 4.16 -17.13 1.52
CA ASN A 11 3.09 -16.32 0.94
C ASN A 11 2.80 -15.13 1.86
N LEU A 12 3.68 -14.14 1.82
CA LEU A 12 3.67 -13.00 2.73
C LEU A 12 2.43 -12.13 2.53
N ASP A 13 1.99 -11.88 1.29
CA ASP A 13 0.80 -11.05 1.07
C ASP A 13 -0.46 -11.69 1.65
N GLU A 14 -0.66 -13.00 1.50
CA GLU A 14 -1.78 -13.69 2.12
C GLU A 14 -1.65 -13.78 3.65
N LEU A 15 -0.43 -13.99 4.17
CA LEU A 15 -0.18 -13.96 5.61
C LEU A 15 -0.50 -12.58 6.21
N GLY A 16 -0.06 -11.51 5.56
CA GLY A 16 -0.36 -10.13 5.97
C GLY A 16 -1.86 -9.87 5.96
N ARG A 17 -2.57 -10.31 4.90
CA ARG A 17 -4.03 -10.19 4.81
C ARG A 17 -4.76 -10.90 5.96
N ARG A 18 -4.31 -12.08 6.38
CA ARG A 18 -4.90 -12.79 7.53
C ARG A 18 -4.80 -11.99 8.82
N PHE A 19 -3.65 -11.38 9.08
CA PHE A 19 -3.51 -10.48 10.23
C PHE A 19 -4.39 -9.24 10.13
N LEU A 20 -4.58 -8.67 8.92
CA LEU A 20 -5.51 -7.56 8.74
C LEU A 20 -6.98 -7.99 8.96
N GLU A 21 -7.37 -9.18 8.51
CA GLU A 21 -8.69 -9.77 8.75
C GLU A 21 -8.93 -9.97 10.27
N GLU A 22 -7.99 -10.59 10.99
CA GLU A 22 -8.06 -10.75 12.45
C GLU A 22 -8.13 -9.40 13.18
N SER A 23 -7.43 -8.38 12.68
CA SER A 23 -7.50 -7.04 13.26
C SER A 23 -8.93 -6.48 13.24
N ILE A 24 -9.65 -6.70 12.15
CA ILE A 24 -11.07 -6.32 12.04
C ILE A 24 -11.91 -7.11 13.04
N ASP A 25 -11.73 -8.42 13.11
CA ASP A 25 -12.51 -9.27 14.02
C ASP A 25 -12.33 -8.85 15.49
N TYR A 26 -11.11 -8.53 15.90
CA TYR A 26 -10.84 -8.01 17.25
C TYR A 26 -11.43 -6.62 17.47
N ALA A 27 -11.40 -5.75 16.47
CA ALA A 27 -12.00 -4.42 16.57
C ALA A 27 -13.51 -4.52 16.79
N LEU A 28 -14.20 -5.42 16.08
CA LEU A 28 -15.65 -5.62 16.18
C LEU A 28 -16.10 -6.08 17.57
N ILE A 29 -15.26 -6.83 18.29
CA ILE A 29 -15.51 -7.20 19.70
C ILE A 29 -14.91 -6.22 20.70
N LYS A 30 -14.45 -5.04 20.24
CA LYS A 30 -13.85 -3.95 21.03
C LYS A 30 -12.55 -4.34 21.77
N ASP A 31 -11.85 -5.37 21.31
CA ASP A 31 -10.51 -5.75 21.77
C ASP A 31 -9.44 -4.98 20.96
N PHE A 32 -9.34 -3.68 21.21
CA PHE A 32 -8.45 -2.80 20.44
C PHE A 32 -6.97 -3.12 20.62
N GLY A 33 -6.56 -3.72 21.74
CA GLY A 33 -5.18 -4.12 21.95
C GLY A 33 -4.76 -5.24 20.99
N LYS A 34 -5.57 -6.30 20.87
CA LYS A 34 -5.29 -7.35 19.87
C LYS A 34 -5.49 -6.86 18.45
N SER A 35 -6.51 -6.05 18.21
CA SER A 35 -6.73 -5.44 16.89
C SER A 35 -5.53 -4.63 16.42
N TYR A 36 -4.96 -3.80 17.31
CA TYR A 36 -3.75 -3.02 17.07
C TYR A 36 -2.55 -3.91 16.71
N LEU A 37 -2.30 -4.97 17.50
CA LEU A 37 -1.18 -5.89 17.24
C LEU A 37 -1.33 -6.59 15.90
N CYS A 38 -2.53 -7.07 15.57
CA CYS A 38 -2.80 -7.73 14.29
C CYS A 38 -2.68 -6.75 13.11
N ALA A 39 -3.24 -5.52 13.20
CA ALA A 39 -3.11 -4.52 12.14
C ALA A 39 -1.64 -4.15 11.90
N LYS A 40 -0.89 -3.90 12.98
CA LYS A 40 0.54 -3.60 12.89
C LYS A 40 1.28 -4.74 12.21
N LYS A 41 1.03 -5.98 12.61
CA LYS A 41 1.70 -7.15 12.03
C LYS A 41 1.32 -7.37 10.57
N GLY A 42 0.06 -7.19 10.20
CA GLY A 42 -0.39 -7.29 8.83
C GLY A 42 0.27 -6.24 7.93
N LEU A 43 0.34 -4.99 8.38
CA LEU A 43 1.04 -3.90 7.66
C LEU A 43 2.56 -4.10 7.62
N GLU A 44 3.18 -4.77 8.59
CA GLU A 44 4.62 -5.09 8.51
C GLU A 44 4.94 -6.11 7.41
N ILE A 45 4.00 -6.97 7.06
CA ILE A 45 4.23 -8.11 6.15
C ILE A 45 3.74 -7.81 4.72
N ILE A 46 2.54 -7.23 4.60
CA ILE A 46 1.85 -7.08 3.32
C ILE A 46 2.55 -6.03 2.43
N THR A 47 2.50 -6.21 1.12
CA THR A 47 2.92 -5.19 0.15
C THR A 47 1.74 -4.32 -0.28
N CYS A 48 0.59 -4.93 -0.57
CA CYS A 48 -0.62 -4.23 -1.00
C CYS A 48 -1.77 -4.50 -0.03
N ASP A 49 -2.18 -3.47 0.69
CA ASP A 49 -3.28 -3.49 1.67
C ASP A 49 -4.68 -3.24 1.06
N CYS A 50 -4.83 -3.33 -0.26
CA CYS A 50 -6.10 -3.04 -0.91
C CYS A 50 -7.24 -3.96 -0.43
N VAL A 51 -8.47 -3.42 -0.37
CA VAL A 51 -9.64 -4.15 0.13
C VAL A 51 -10.21 -5.18 -0.86
N SER A 52 -9.72 -5.22 -2.11
CA SER A 52 -10.25 -6.10 -3.16
C SER A 52 -10.17 -7.59 -2.83
N HIS A 53 -9.32 -7.96 -1.86
CA HIS A 53 -9.17 -9.34 -1.38
C HIS A 53 -10.03 -9.64 -0.14
N GLY A 54 -10.93 -8.72 0.24
CA GLY A 54 -11.98 -8.98 1.22
C GLY A 54 -11.55 -9.03 2.68
N TRP A 55 -10.32 -8.65 3.04
CA TRP A 55 -9.87 -8.67 4.44
C TRP A 55 -10.68 -7.74 5.35
N LYS A 56 -11.36 -6.72 4.78
CA LYS A 56 -12.26 -5.80 5.50
C LYS A 56 -13.73 -6.25 5.50
N LYS A 57 -14.06 -7.39 4.89
CA LYS A 57 -15.44 -7.84 4.65
C LYS A 57 -16.28 -7.91 5.93
N ASN A 58 -15.72 -8.32 7.06
CA ASN A 58 -16.48 -8.43 8.30
C ASN A 58 -16.91 -7.05 8.82
N TYR A 59 -16.05 -6.04 8.69
CA TYR A 59 -16.41 -4.65 9.00
C TYR A 59 -17.49 -4.12 8.04
N ASP A 60 -17.35 -4.38 6.74
CA ASP A 60 -18.31 -3.92 5.72
C ASP A 60 -19.73 -4.49 5.93
N ASN A 61 -19.82 -5.67 6.56
CA ASN A 61 -21.08 -6.34 6.90
C ASN A 61 -21.52 -6.11 8.37
N SER A 62 -20.79 -5.29 9.12
CA SER A 62 -21.07 -5.00 10.53
C SER A 62 -21.88 -3.72 10.70
N ASP A 63 -22.31 -3.47 11.93
CA ASP A 63 -22.81 -2.17 12.33
C ASP A 63 -21.66 -1.14 12.32
N LYS A 64 -21.78 -0.10 11.48
CA LYS A 64 -20.73 0.92 11.29
C LYS A 64 -20.56 1.86 12.49
N HIS A 65 -21.39 1.75 13.52
CA HIS A 65 -21.33 2.54 14.77
C HIS A 65 -20.19 2.13 15.74
N LEU A 66 -19.14 1.46 15.26
CA LEU A 66 -18.02 0.96 16.07
C LEU A 66 -17.30 2.06 16.89
N PHE A 67 -17.26 3.29 16.37
CA PHE A 67 -16.48 4.39 16.93
C PHE A 67 -17.32 5.57 17.47
N ASP A 68 -18.61 5.35 17.66
CA ASP A 68 -19.57 6.38 18.09
C ASP A 68 -19.56 6.62 19.60
N GLU A 69 -19.05 5.65 20.37
CA GLU A 69 -18.97 5.74 21.81
C GLU A 69 -17.82 6.66 22.25
N LEU A 70 -18.13 7.62 23.15
CA LEU A 70 -17.14 8.48 23.77
C LEU A 70 -16.13 7.65 24.57
N ILE A 71 -14.84 7.91 24.30
CA ILE A 71 -13.70 7.24 24.92
C ILE A 71 -13.57 7.70 26.38
N ILE A 72 -14.33 7.10 27.29
CA ILE A 72 -14.25 7.52 28.70
C ILE A 72 -13.29 6.65 29.52
N ASN A 73 -12.89 5.43 29.10
CA ASN A 73 -12.09 4.54 29.97
C ASN A 73 -11.19 3.48 29.28
N TYR A 74 -10.56 3.76 28.14
CA TYR A 74 -9.56 2.80 27.60
C TYR A 74 -8.21 2.91 28.32
N GLN A 75 -7.67 1.77 28.75
CA GLN A 75 -6.36 1.72 29.44
C GLN A 75 -5.20 2.13 28.52
N ASN A 76 -5.29 1.81 27.22
CA ASN A 76 -4.31 2.15 26.19
C ASN A 76 -4.98 2.97 25.08
N PRO A 77 -5.13 4.30 25.25
CA PRO A 77 -5.83 5.14 24.28
C PRO A 77 -5.14 5.15 22.91
N GLU A 78 -3.83 4.97 22.84
CA GLU A 78 -3.08 4.92 21.58
C GLU A 78 -3.50 3.72 20.70
N GLU A 79 -3.79 2.57 21.29
CA GLU A 79 -4.22 1.38 20.54
C GLU A 79 -5.59 1.62 19.90
N TYR A 80 -6.51 2.23 20.65
CA TYR A 80 -7.81 2.67 20.13
C TYR A 80 -7.65 3.66 18.97
N TYR A 81 -6.88 4.73 19.16
CA TYR A 81 -6.73 5.78 18.14
C TYR A 81 -6.11 5.24 16.86
N PHE A 82 -5.12 4.35 16.98
CA PHE A 82 -4.54 3.67 15.83
C PHE A 82 -5.57 2.82 15.10
N VAL A 83 -6.32 1.96 15.80
CA VAL A 83 -7.31 1.07 15.17
C VAL A 83 -8.42 1.88 14.49
N LYS A 84 -8.90 2.95 15.14
CA LYS A 84 -9.87 3.88 14.55
C LYS A 84 -9.34 4.51 13.26
N ALA A 85 -8.14 5.08 13.30
CA ALA A 85 -7.51 5.64 12.11
C ALA A 85 -7.31 4.60 11.01
N PHE A 86 -6.81 3.42 11.36
CA PHE A 86 -6.54 2.33 10.42
C PHE A 86 -7.81 1.92 9.69
N ILE A 87 -8.87 1.56 10.40
CA ILE A 87 -10.13 1.10 9.79
C ILE A 87 -10.78 2.20 8.96
N LEU A 88 -10.93 3.40 9.53
CA LEU A 88 -11.59 4.52 8.85
C LEU A 88 -10.81 5.02 7.62
N SER A 89 -9.49 4.80 7.57
CA SER A 89 -8.71 5.13 6.36
C SER A 89 -9.19 4.36 5.11
N TYR A 90 -9.87 3.22 5.27
CA TYR A 90 -10.41 2.42 4.17
C TYR A 90 -11.87 2.73 3.81
N GLU A 91 -12.48 3.71 4.47
CA GLU A 91 -13.75 4.27 4.00
C GLU A 91 -13.54 5.24 2.83
N GLU A 92 -14.61 5.52 2.10
CA GLU A 92 -14.62 6.46 0.97
C GLU A 92 -15.15 7.85 1.38
N GLU A 93 -16.00 7.90 2.40
CA GLU A 93 -16.63 9.13 2.89
C GLU A 93 -15.59 10.09 3.49
N LEU A 94 -15.64 11.37 3.09
CA LEU A 94 -14.72 12.40 3.58
C LEU A 94 -14.77 12.54 5.11
N THR A 95 -15.95 12.49 5.71
CA THR A 95 -16.13 12.55 7.17
C THR A 95 -15.32 11.45 7.87
N SER A 96 -15.37 10.21 7.37
CA SER A 96 -14.60 9.10 7.91
C SER A 96 -13.09 9.32 7.76
N LEU A 97 -12.65 9.89 6.63
CA LEU A 97 -11.24 10.19 6.39
C LEU A 97 -10.70 11.30 7.31
N TYR A 98 -11.50 12.33 7.60
CA TYR A 98 -11.13 13.37 8.57
C TYR A 98 -11.11 12.83 10.00
N LEU A 99 -12.07 11.99 10.38
CA LEU A 99 -12.05 11.27 11.66
C LEU A 99 -10.82 10.35 11.78
N ALA A 100 -10.41 9.72 10.68
CA ALA A 100 -9.19 8.93 10.63
C ALA A 100 -7.94 9.80 10.83
N LEU A 101 -7.90 10.98 10.20
CA LEU A 101 -6.79 11.94 10.31
C LEU A 101 -6.65 12.49 11.73
N ASP A 102 -7.75 12.89 12.37
CA ASP A 102 -7.76 13.30 13.78
C ASP A 102 -7.24 12.18 14.68
N SER A 103 -7.75 10.96 14.48
CA SER A 103 -7.35 9.80 15.28
C SER A 103 -5.86 9.45 15.11
N ILE A 104 -5.30 9.51 13.89
CA ILE A 104 -3.88 9.20 13.68
C ILE A 104 -2.96 10.30 14.23
N ASN A 105 -3.43 11.55 14.29
CA ASN A 105 -2.70 12.65 14.92
C ASN A 105 -2.68 12.48 16.46
N LYS A 106 -3.81 12.11 17.06
CA LYS A 106 -3.90 11.75 18.49
C LYS A 106 -3.04 10.53 18.83
N TYR A 107 -2.98 9.54 17.95
CA TYR A 107 -2.04 8.43 18.09
C TYR A 107 -0.58 8.92 18.06
N SER A 108 -0.23 9.73 17.07
CA SER A 108 1.14 10.19 16.85
C SER A 108 1.68 11.08 17.98
N SER A 109 0.80 11.81 18.69
CA SER A 109 1.20 12.57 19.88
C SER A 109 1.53 11.69 21.09
N LEU A 110 0.96 10.49 21.15
CA LEU A 110 1.23 9.49 22.19
C LEU A 110 2.39 8.56 21.81
N LYS A 111 2.47 8.17 20.53
CA LYS A 111 3.42 7.17 20.04
C LYS A 111 3.79 7.39 18.58
N LYS A 112 4.99 7.88 18.32
CA LYS A 112 5.54 8.04 16.97
C LYS A 112 6.23 6.75 16.50
N ASN A 113 5.81 6.21 15.36
CA ASN A 113 6.48 5.07 14.69
C ASN A 113 6.13 5.00 13.20
N SER A 114 6.84 4.14 12.45
CA SER A 114 6.70 4.00 11.01
C SER A 114 5.31 3.51 10.58
N THR A 115 4.67 2.62 11.36
CA THR A 115 3.32 2.11 11.05
C THR A 115 2.28 3.22 11.13
N GLY A 116 2.34 4.08 12.15
CA GLY A 116 1.43 5.22 12.30
C GLY A 116 1.56 6.23 11.16
N GLU A 117 2.80 6.59 10.80
CA GLU A 117 3.08 7.48 9.67
C GLU A 117 2.67 6.86 8.32
N TYR A 118 2.79 5.53 8.16
CA TYR A 118 2.26 4.83 6.99
C TYR A 118 0.73 4.97 6.88
N VAL A 119 0.00 4.76 7.98
CA VAL A 119 -1.46 4.95 8.00
C VAL A 119 -1.82 6.41 7.71
N ARG A 120 -1.08 7.37 8.28
CA ARG A 120 -1.26 8.80 8.01
C ARG A 120 -1.08 9.14 6.54
N SER A 121 0.00 8.69 5.90
CA SER A 121 0.21 8.93 4.45
C SER A 121 -0.91 8.34 3.61
N ARG A 122 -1.44 7.18 4.00
CA ARG A 122 -2.57 6.54 3.34
C ARG A 122 -3.85 7.38 3.46
N ILE A 123 -4.13 7.96 4.63
CA ILE A 123 -5.27 8.86 4.85
C ILE A 123 -5.11 10.13 3.99
N LEU A 124 -3.94 10.75 4.02
CA LEU A 124 -3.63 11.95 3.24
C LEU A 124 -3.78 11.72 1.73
N SER A 125 -3.33 10.56 1.24
CA SER A 125 -3.50 10.17 -0.16
C SER A 125 -4.99 10.09 -0.55
N LYS A 126 -5.84 9.52 0.32
CA LYS A 126 -7.30 9.47 0.11
C LYS A 126 -7.96 10.85 0.18
N LEU A 127 -7.42 11.75 0.99
CA LEU A 127 -7.79 13.18 1.03
C LEU A 127 -7.16 14.01 -0.12
N GLN A 128 -6.60 13.35 -1.14
CA GLN A 128 -5.97 13.98 -2.31
C GLN A 128 -4.75 14.87 -1.98
N LYS A 129 -4.20 14.77 -0.77
CA LYS A 129 -2.95 15.42 -0.35
C LYS A 129 -1.74 14.59 -0.77
N HIS A 130 -1.65 14.28 -2.08
CA HIS A 130 -0.71 13.28 -2.61
C HIS A 130 0.77 13.62 -2.38
N LYS A 131 1.15 14.91 -2.46
CA LYS A 131 2.53 15.34 -2.20
C LYS A 131 2.93 15.14 -0.73
N GLU A 132 2.09 15.58 0.21
CA GLU A 132 2.33 15.37 1.65
C GLU A 132 2.38 13.88 1.99
N ALA A 133 1.48 13.08 1.42
CA ALA A 133 1.50 11.63 1.57
C ALA A 133 2.83 11.03 1.05
N PHE A 134 3.31 11.49 -0.09
CA PHE A 134 4.57 11.03 -0.67
C PHE A 134 5.78 11.43 0.19
N GLU A 135 5.85 12.66 0.70
CA GLU A 135 6.94 13.13 1.57
C GLU A 135 7.06 12.28 2.84
N ILE A 136 5.93 11.90 3.44
CA ILE A 136 5.93 10.98 4.59
C ILE A 136 6.50 9.62 4.18
N LEU A 137 6.05 9.05 3.07
CA LEU A 137 6.52 7.74 2.59
C LEU A 137 8.00 7.75 2.22
N TRP A 138 8.49 8.84 1.63
CA TRP A 138 9.91 9.05 1.33
C TRP A 138 10.75 9.09 2.61
N SER A 139 10.29 9.83 3.63
CA SER A 139 10.95 9.81 4.95
C SER A 139 10.93 8.41 5.58
N LEU A 140 9.87 7.63 5.36
CA LEU A 140 9.79 6.25 5.80
C LEU A 140 10.74 5.35 5.01
N SER A 141 10.88 5.48 3.71
CA SER A 141 11.76 4.62 2.91
C SER A 141 13.23 4.77 3.30
N ILE A 142 13.64 5.94 3.82
CA ILE A 142 14.99 6.16 4.36
C ILE A 142 15.22 5.42 5.69
N SER A 143 14.18 5.27 6.51
CA SER A 143 14.30 4.77 7.89
C SER A 143 13.79 3.34 8.09
N ASP A 144 12.85 2.91 7.28
CA ASP A 144 12.14 1.63 7.34
C ASP A 144 11.74 1.19 5.92
N GLU A 145 12.70 0.57 5.24
CA GLU A 145 12.55 0.05 3.90
C GLU A 145 11.61 -1.17 3.86
N THR A 146 10.31 -0.94 3.76
CA THR A 146 9.30 -2.01 3.67
C THR A 146 8.64 -2.05 2.29
N SER A 147 8.21 -3.24 1.86
CA SER A 147 7.58 -3.44 0.54
C SER A 147 6.32 -2.57 0.38
N LYS A 148 5.49 -2.42 1.42
CA LYS A 148 4.31 -1.53 1.39
C LYS A 148 4.65 -0.06 1.16
N THR A 149 5.77 0.42 1.69
CA THR A 149 6.17 1.83 1.59
C THR A 149 6.52 2.12 0.13
N PHE A 150 7.43 1.33 -0.44
CA PHE A 150 7.81 1.45 -1.85
C PHE A 150 6.62 1.23 -2.78
N TYR A 151 5.76 0.24 -2.51
CA TYR A 151 4.57 0.01 -3.31
C TYR A 151 3.66 1.24 -3.35
N ARG A 152 3.43 1.88 -2.20
CA ARG A 152 2.60 3.08 -2.13
C ARG A 152 3.25 4.28 -2.81
N MET A 153 4.55 4.46 -2.67
CA MET A 153 5.31 5.52 -3.34
C MET A 153 5.18 5.38 -4.87
N GLY A 154 5.50 4.21 -5.41
CA GLY A 154 5.42 3.95 -6.84
C GLY A 154 4.00 4.13 -7.40
N ARG A 155 2.96 3.78 -6.63
CA ARG A 155 1.57 4.06 -6.99
C ARG A 155 1.26 5.56 -7.02
N LEU A 156 1.68 6.33 -6.01
CA LEU A 156 1.46 7.77 -5.96
C LEU A 156 2.16 8.49 -7.12
N GLU A 157 3.41 8.11 -7.39
CA GLU A 157 4.21 8.66 -8.49
C GLU A 157 3.50 8.48 -9.84
N GLU A 158 3.10 7.25 -10.15
CA GLU A 158 2.48 6.91 -11.44
C GLU A 158 1.04 7.42 -11.58
N GLU A 159 0.24 7.41 -10.51
CA GLU A 159 -1.20 7.72 -10.58
C GLU A 159 -1.54 9.19 -10.38
N HIS A 160 -0.74 9.90 -9.58
CA HIS A 160 -1.15 11.21 -9.06
C HIS A 160 -0.08 12.29 -9.24
N LEU A 161 1.20 11.92 -9.28
CA LEU A 161 2.30 12.90 -9.36
C LEU A 161 2.91 13.03 -10.76
N ASN A 162 2.49 12.21 -11.73
CA ASN A 162 3.07 12.15 -13.08
C ASN A 162 4.59 11.90 -13.06
N GLN A 163 5.05 11.10 -12.10
CA GLN A 163 6.44 10.71 -11.91
C GLN A 163 6.63 9.23 -12.27
N ASN A 164 7.89 8.83 -12.49
CA ASN A 164 8.23 7.46 -12.78
C ASN A 164 8.35 6.66 -11.48
N GLY A 165 7.33 5.86 -11.18
CA GLY A 165 7.27 5.06 -9.96
C GLY A 165 7.64 3.60 -10.16
N LEU A 166 8.04 3.19 -11.37
CA LEU A 166 8.43 1.82 -11.65
C LEU A 166 9.60 1.32 -10.79
N GLU A 167 10.59 2.18 -10.48
CA GLU A 167 11.70 1.84 -9.58
C GLU A 167 11.18 1.38 -8.21
N ASN A 168 10.32 2.20 -7.59
CA ASN A 168 9.70 1.89 -6.31
C ASN A 168 8.83 0.61 -6.39
N LEU A 169 8.09 0.40 -7.48
CA LEU A 169 7.31 -0.82 -7.66
C LEU A 169 8.21 -2.07 -7.79
N PHE A 170 9.30 -2.00 -8.54
CA PHE A 170 10.27 -3.10 -8.63
C PHE A 170 10.91 -3.39 -7.27
N HIS A 171 11.31 -2.37 -6.52
CA HIS A 171 11.83 -2.54 -5.16
C HIS A 171 10.81 -3.17 -4.20
N ALA A 172 9.54 -2.78 -4.30
CA ALA A 172 8.47 -3.40 -3.51
C ALA A 172 8.33 -4.90 -3.82
N PHE A 173 8.32 -5.25 -5.11
CA PHE A 173 8.23 -6.64 -5.56
C PHE A 173 9.47 -7.47 -5.18
N GLN A 174 10.67 -6.90 -5.26
CA GLN A 174 11.91 -7.55 -4.82
C GLN A 174 11.86 -7.97 -3.34
N ARG A 175 11.26 -7.14 -2.49
CA ARG A 175 11.13 -7.42 -1.06
C ARG A 175 10.04 -8.42 -0.74
N ASN A 176 8.99 -8.49 -1.56
CA ASN A 176 7.92 -9.47 -1.41
C ASN A 176 7.36 -9.87 -2.80
N PRO A 177 7.95 -10.92 -3.41
CA PRO A 177 7.54 -11.41 -4.72
C PRO A 177 6.12 -11.98 -4.74
N THR A 178 5.52 -12.28 -3.58
CA THR A 178 4.18 -12.88 -3.54
C THR A 178 3.05 -11.88 -3.78
N SER A 179 3.38 -10.59 -3.96
CA SER A 179 2.40 -9.55 -4.22
C SER A 179 1.97 -9.50 -5.68
N SER A 180 0.92 -10.24 -6.01
CA SER A 180 0.26 -10.22 -7.32
C SER A 180 -0.24 -8.81 -7.71
N CYS A 181 -0.74 -8.04 -6.74
CA CYS A 181 -1.21 -6.68 -6.99
C CYS A 181 -0.06 -5.71 -7.31
N CYS A 182 1.10 -5.85 -6.66
CA CYS A 182 2.31 -5.11 -7.03
C CYS A 182 2.71 -5.43 -8.47
N LEU A 183 2.73 -6.71 -8.82
CA LEU A 183 3.13 -7.18 -10.13
C LEU A 183 2.17 -6.73 -11.25
N ARG A 184 0.86 -6.71 -10.99
CA ARG A 184 -0.13 -6.11 -11.90
C ARG A 184 0.19 -4.64 -12.19
N ASN A 185 0.60 -3.88 -11.17
CA ASN A 185 0.98 -2.47 -11.36
C ASN A 185 2.27 -2.31 -12.14
N ILE A 186 3.29 -3.13 -11.87
CA ILE A 186 4.49 -3.16 -12.70
C ILE A 186 4.11 -3.44 -14.15
N LYS A 187 3.24 -4.42 -14.41
CA LYS A 187 2.76 -4.72 -15.77
C LYS A 187 2.07 -3.54 -16.42
N LYS A 188 1.13 -2.91 -15.71
CA LYS A 188 0.39 -1.72 -16.18
C LYS A 188 1.35 -0.60 -16.60
N TYR A 189 2.31 -0.25 -15.74
CA TYR A 189 3.17 0.92 -15.96
C TYR A 189 4.34 0.63 -16.90
N THR A 190 4.82 -0.62 -16.97
CA THR A 190 5.79 -1.02 -18.01
C THR A 190 5.17 -0.97 -19.41
N LEU A 191 3.90 -1.38 -19.55
CA LEU A 191 3.15 -1.18 -20.80
C LEU A 191 2.94 0.30 -21.12
N ALA A 192 2.49 1.10 -20.15
CA ALA A 192 2.22 2.53 -20.35
C ALA A 192 3.47 3.33 -20.74
N ARG A 193 4.66 2.88 -20.31
CA ARG A 193 5.95 3.53 -20.58
C ARG A 193 6.73 2.90 -21.74
N ASP A 194 6.15 1.93 -22.45
CA ASP A 194 6.82 1.17 -23.53
C ASP A 194 8.19 0.59 -23.09
N VAL A 195 8.26 0.07 -21.85
CA VAL A 195 9.47 -0.56 -21.34
C VAL A 195 9.71 -1.85 -22.12
N LYS A 196 10.85 -1.91 -22.82
CA LYS A 196 11.18 -3.04 -23.69
C LYS A 196 11.85 -4.14 -22.89
N PHE A 197 11.25 -5.32 -22.94
CA PHE A 197 11.86 -6.54 -22.41
C PHE A 197 12.54 -7.27 -23.56
N HIS A 198 13.83 -7.58 -23.40
CA HIS A 198 14.53 -8.44 -24.34
C HIS A 198 14.03 -9.88 -24.20
N ASP A 199 13.76 -10.51 -25.35
CA ASP A 199 13.21 -11.87 -25.41
C ASP A 199 14.23 -12.87 -24.85
N ASN A 200 14.06 -13.19 -23.58
CA ASN A 200 14.86 -14.19 -22.91
C ASN A 200 14.19 -15.55 -23.11
N ASN A 201 14.98 -16.63 -23.15
CA ASN A 201 14.49 -18.01 -23.02
C ASN A 201 13.91 -18.29 -21.61
N GLY A 202 13.18 -17.32 -21.06
CA GLY A 202 12.84 -17.25 -19.66
C GLY A 202 11.65 -18.12 -19.27
N SER A 203 11.28 -17.97 -18.01
CA SER A 203 10.11 -18.57 -17.39
C SER A 203 8.85 -18.43 -18.26
N VAL A 204 7.97 -19.42 -18.21
CA VAL A 204 6.60 -19.35 -18.79
C VAL A 204 5.86 -18.10 -18.28
N LEU A 205 5.98 -17.77 -16.99
CA LEU A 205 5.43 -16.58 -16.39
C LEU A 205 5.99 -15.31 -17.03
N MET A 206 7.30 -15.23 -17.31
CA MET A 206 7.89 -14.07 -17.98
C MET A 206 7.39 -13.94 -19.40
N LYS A 207 7.29 -15.05 -20.14
CA LYS A 207 6.70 -15.04 -21.49
C LYS A 207 5.26 -14.55 -21.47
N TYR A 208 4.49 -14.92 -20.45
CA TYR A 208 3.12 -14.43 -20.27
C TYR A 208 3.10 -12.95 -19.88
N PHE A 209 3.98 -12.54 -18.96
CA PHE A 209 4.17 -11.16 -18.55
C PHE A 209 4.51 -10.27 -19.73
N MET A 210 5.39 -10.69 -20.64
CA MET A 210 5.77 -9.92 -21.82
C MET A 210 4.67 -9.85 -22.87
N LYS A 211 3.95 -10.97 -23.10
CA LYS A 211 2.94 -11.06 -24.18
C LYS A 211 1.55 -10.55 -23.81
N SER A 212 1.16 -10.61 -22.54
CA SER A 212 -0.18 -10.18 -22.13
C SER A 212 -0.29 -8.66 -22.25
N GLU A 213 -1.31 -8.16 -22.91
CA GLU A 213 -1.68 -6.73 -22.85
C GLU A 213 -2.58 -6.45 -21.63
N ASP A 214 -3.19 -7.49 -21.07
CA ASP A 214 -4.11 -7.40 -19.94
C ASP A 214 -3.36 -7.70 -18.63
N GLU A 215 -3.28 -6.70 -17.76
CA GLU A 215 -2.62 -6.79 -16.46
C GLU A 215 -3.40 -7.64 -15.44
N TRP A 216 -4.74 -7.69 -15.55
CA TRP A 216 -5.59 -8.47 -14.64
C TRP A 216 -5.49 -9.95 -14.96
N LYS A 217 -5.52 -10.29 -16.25
CA LYS A 217 -5.32 -11.67 -16.70
C LYS A 217 -3.96 -12.20 -16.28
N PHE A 218 -2.91 -11.38 -16.35
CA PHE A 218 -1.60 -11.77 -15.82
C PHE A 218 -1.65 -11.98 -14.30
N GLN A 219 -2.33 -11.12 -13.54
CA GLN A 219 -2.49 -11.28 -12.09
C GLN A 219 -3.13 -12.63 -11.74
N GLU A 220 -4.22 -13.02 -12.42
CA GLU A 220 -4.90 -14.30 -12.22
C GLU A 220 -3.97 -15.49 -12.49
N VAL A 221 -3.21 -15.44 -13.58
CA VAL A 221 -2.22 -16.48 -13.90
C VAL A 221 -1.17 -16.55 -12.79
N TYR A 222 -0.59 -15.43 -12.38
CA TYR A 222 0.42 -15.42 -11.32
C TYR A 222 -0.11 -15.98 -9.99
N GLU A 223 -1.34 -15.58 -9.62
CA GLU A 223 -2.02 -16.11 -8.43
C GLU A 223 -2.27 -17.61 -8.52
N SER A 224 -2.62 -18.13 -9.69
CA SER A 224 -2.77 -19.59 -9.86
C SER A 224 -1.46 -20.33 -9.54
N TYR A 225 -0.30 -19.78 -9.89
CA TYR A 225 1.00 -20.37 -9.51
C TYR A 225 1.28 -20.25 -8.00
N LEU A 226 0.85 -19.17 -7.35
CA LEU A 226 0.99 -19.00 -5.89
C LEU A 226 0.06 -19.93 -5.09
N PHE A 227 -1.16 -20.20 -5.58
CA PHE A 227 -2.20 -20.88 -4.80
C PHE A 227 -2.49 -22.33 -5.23
N ASP A 228 -2.27 -22.72 -6.49
CA ASP A 228 -2.74 -23.99 -7.06
C ASP A 228 -1.85 -25.22 -6.76
N GLN A 229 -1.14 -25.23 -5.63
CA GLN A 229 -0.38 -26.41 -5.20
C GLN A 229 -1.25 -27.55 -4.62
N ARG A 230 -2.59 -27.45 -4.65
CA ARG A 230 -3.51 -28.47 -4.06
C ARG A 230 -4.54 -29.08 -5.00
N ASN A 231 -4.80 -28.52 -6.19
CA ASN A 231 -5.82 -29.06 -7.10
C ASN A 231 -5.24 -29.53 -8.45
N SER A 232 -4.13 -30.26 -8.40
CA SER A 232 -3.40 -30.84 -9.55
C SER A 232 -4.15 -31.92 -10.35
N LYS A 233 -5.49 -31.99 -10.28
CA LYS A 233 -6.28 -32.84 -11.18
C LYS A 233 -6.79 -32.12 -12.42
N LYS A 234 -6.61 -30.80 -12.56
CA LYS A 234 -7.06 -30.07 -13.77
C LYS A 234 -6.09 -29.04 -14.36
N HIS A 235 -5.02 -28.64 -13.67
CA HIS A 235 -4.02 -27.74 -14.26
C HIS A 235 -2.79 -28.53 -14.75
N PRO A 236 -2.35 -28.36 -16.01
CA PRO A 236 -1.31 -29.20 -16.64
C PRO A 236 0.12 -29.01 -16.10
N TYR A 237 0.31 -28.28 -15.00
CA TYR A 237 1.62 -27.92 -14.47
C TYR A 237 1.79 -28.45 -13.03
N ASN A 238 2.68 -29.43 -12.88
CA ASN A 238 2.91 -30.24 -11.68
C ASN A 238 3.68 -29.44 -10.59
N ASN A 239 3.45 -29.74 -9.30
CA ASN A 239 3.83 -28.90 -8.15
C ASN A 239 5.32 -28.50 -8.02
N GLU A 240 6.28 -29.39 -8.30
CA GLU A 240 7.72 -29.02 -8.22
C GLU A 240 8.15 -28.02 -9.29
N ASN A 241 7.45 -27.97 -10.43
CA ASN A 241 7.73 -26.99 -11.47
C ASN A 241 7.22 -25.59 -11.09
N THR A 242 6.26 -25.47 -10.18
CA THR A 242 5.57 -24.19 -9.89
C THR A 242 6.43 -23.25 -9.04
N LEU A 243 7.09 -23.76 -8.01
CA LEU A 243 7.99 -22.94 -7.18
C LEU A 243 9.21 -22.48 -7.98
N LYS A 244 9.82 -23.42 -8.72
CA LYS A 244 10.93 -23.13 -9.62
C LYS A 244 10.57 -22.08 -10.68
N GLU A 245 9.33 -22.15 -11.19
CA GLU A 245 8.82 -21.18 -12.14
C GLU A 245 8.70 -19.76 -11.53
N ILE A 246 8.19 -19.65 -10.29
CA ILE A 246 8.13 -18.38 -9.56
C ILE A 246 9.54 -17.85 -9.26
N GLU A 247 10.47 -18.71 -8.85
CA GLU A 247 11.86 -18.34 -8.59
C GLU A 247 12.55 -17.81 -9.87
N MET A 248 12.45 -18.55 -10.97
CA MET A 248 12.99 -18.13 -12.27
C MET A 248 12.37 -16.81 -12.74
N PHE A 249 11.05 -16.66 -12.61
CA PHE A 249 10.36 -15.42 -12.94
C PHE A 249 10.86 -14.24 -12.09
N THR A 250 11.03 -14.46 -10.79
CA THR A 250 11.51 -13.43 -9.85
C THR A 250 12.94 -12.99 -10.20
N GLU A 251 13.84 -13.94 -10.49
CA GLU A 251 15.21 -13.63 -10.93
C GLU A 251 15.25 -12.82 -12.24
N GLU A 252 14.36 -13.14 -13.18
CA GLU A 252 14.26 -12.43 -14.45
C GLU A 252 13.71 -11.02 -14.26
N MET A 253 12.70 -10.85 -13.40
CA MET A 253 12.17 -9.54 -13.01
C MET A 253 13.24 -8.68 -12.33
N PHE A 254 14.14 -9.28 -11.56
CA PHE A 254 15.23 -8.55 -10.90
C PHE A 254 16.26 -8.05 -11.91
N LYS A 255 16.62 -8.87 -12.91
CA LYS A 255 17.51 -8.46 -14.00
C LYS A 255 16.91 -7.31 -14.83
N ILE A 256 15.62 -7.40 -15.13
CA ILE A 256 14.87 -6.35 -15.83
C ILE A 256 14.91 -5.06 -15.02
N SER A 257 14.62 -5.14 -13.71
CA SER A 257 14.68 -3.99 -12.82
C SER A 257 16.07 -3.35 -12.84
N SER A 258 17.15 -4.12 -12.73
CA SER A 258 18.51 -3.58 -12.80
C SER A 258 18.79 -2.88 -14.13
N ASN A 259 18.49 -3.51 -15.26
CA ASN A 259 18.72 -2.93 -16.58
C ASN A 259 17.92 -1.62 -16.77
N TYR A 260 16.66 -1.60 -16.33
CA TYR A 260 15.80 -0.42 -16.40
C TYR A 260 16.37 0.75 -15.58
N LEU A 261 16.88 0.46 -14.39
CA LEU A 261 17.51 1.47 -13.53
C LEU A 261 18.82 1.99 -14.13
N ASP A 262 19.62 1.11 -14.75
CA ASP A 262 20.85 1.51 -15.44
C ASP A 262 20.56 2.43 -16.64
N GLU A 263 19.51 2.14 -17.42
CA GLU A 263 19.07 2.98 -18.53
C GLU A 263 18.63 4.38 -18.07
N ILE A 264 17.85 4.45 -16.98
CA ILE A 264 17.43 5.74 -16.40
C ILE A 264 18.64 6.54 -15.93
N ASN A 265 19.54 5.92 -15.18
CA ASN A 265 20.72 6.59 -14.61
C ASN A 265 21.72 7.02 -15.70
N GLY A 266 21.90 6.20 -16.74
CA GLY A 266 22.73 6.53 -17.90
C GLY A 266 22.15 7.66 -18.75
N THR A 267 20.83 7.81 -18.79
CA THR A 267 20.16 8.92 -19.49
C THR A 267 20.31 10.22 -18.71
N GLN A 268 20.15 10.19 -17.38
CA GLN A 268 20.31 11.37 -16.53
C GLN A 268 21.75 11.91 -16.50
N SER A 269 22.75 11.04 -16.61
CA SER A 269 24.16 11.46 -16.59
C SER A 269 24.62 12.16 -17.87
N ASN A 270 23.87 12.05 -18.98
CA ASN A 270 24.11 12.82 -20.21
C ASN A 270 23.40 14.19 -20.24
N ASP A 271 22.41 14.42 -19.37
CA ASP A 271 21.65 15.68 -19.27
C ASP A 271 22.16 16.62 -18.17
N ASN A 272 23.35 16.36 -17.61
CA ASN A 272 23.99 17.13 -16.53
C ASN A 272 24.47 18.56 -16.91
N ASN A 273 23.74 19.25 -17.79
CA ASN A 273 23.81 20.71 -17.94
C ASN A 273 22.53 21.43 -17.53
N ILE A 274 21.61 20.75 -16.83
CA ILE A 274 20.54 21.41 -16.08
C ILE A 274 20.80 21.20 -14.60
N ASN A 275 21.46 22.19 -14.01
CA ASN A 275 21.63 22.33 -12.57
C ASN A 275 20.24 22.55 -11.96
N VAL A 276 19.54 21.47 -11.60
CA VAL A 276 18.29 21.55 -10.82
C VAL A 276 18.70 21.92 -9.41
N ASN A 277 18.76 23.22 -9.17
CA ASN A 277 18.98 23.81 -7.85
C ASN A 277 17.71 23.60 -7.02
N TYR A 278 17.70 22.57 -6.16
CA TYR A 278 16.61 22.32 -5.21
C TYR A 278 16.48 23.43 -4.16
N ASP A 279 17.42 24.38 -4.10
CA ASP A 279 17.37 25.55 -3.22
C ASP A 279 16.44 26.67 -3.73
N ASP A 280 15.88 26.56 -4.95
CA ASP A 280 14.96 27.55 -5.55
C ASP A 280 13.48 27.14 -5.47
N LEU A 281 13.12 26.21 -4.58
CA LEU A 281 11.75 26.05 -4.11
C LEU A 281 11.38 27.26 -3.25
N ASP A 282 11.05 28.38 -3.91
CA ASP A 282 10.32 29.50 -3.31
C ASP A 282 9.00 28.92 -2.78
N LEU A 283 8.99 28.63 -1.46
CA LEU A 283 7.90 28.11 -0.63
C LEU A 283 6.73 29.11 -0.56
N ARG A 284 6.28 29.62 -1.69
CA ARG A 284 4.97 30.21 -1.82
C ARG A 284 4.00 29.06 -1.97
N TYR A 285 3.61 28.53 -0.80
CA TYR A 285 2.34 27.85 -0.63
C TYR A 285 1.33 28.46 -1.60
N PRO A 286 0.81 27.72 -2.59
CA PRO A 286 -0.52 28.06 -3.07
C PRO A 286 -1.35 27.94 -1.80
N LYS A 287 -1.91 29.07 -1.34
CA LYS A 287 -2.94 29.05 -0.30
C LYS A 287 -3.83 27.87 -0.66
N SER A 288 -3.87 26.88 0.22
CA SER A 288 -4.92 25.86 0.18
C SER A 288 -6.20 26.62 -0.10
N SER A 289 -7.08 26.06 -0.93
CA SER A 289 -8.46 26.52 -0.90
C SER A 289 -8.89 26.45 0.56
N HIS A 290 -8.82 27.57 1.27
CA HIS A 290 -9.31 27.73 2.62
C HIS A 290 -10.78 27.38 2.46
N ASN A 291 -11.16 26.24 3.02
CA ASN A 291 -12.53 26.12 3.44
C ASN A 291 -12.63 27.12 4.58
N ASP A 292 -13.26 28.27 4.32
CA ASP A 292 -13.34 29.39 5.27
C ASP A 292 -13.98 28.97 6.61
N TYR A 293 -14.62 27.79 6.64
CA TYR A 293 -15.30 27.21 7.79
C TYR A 293 -14.50 26.12 8.52
N TYR A 294 -13.36 25.66 7.97
CA TYR A 294 -12.52 24.63 8.60
C TYR A 294 -11.30 25.25 9.31
N ASN A 295 -11.19 25.01 10.61
CA ASN A 295 -10.13 25.51 11.46
C ASN A 295 -9.34 24.36 12.11
N ASP A 296 -8.09 24.19 11.71
CA ASP A 296 -7.17 23.15 12.21
C ASP A 296 -6.86 23.23 13.72
N SER A 297 -7.27 24.31 14.40
CA SER A 297 -7.06 24.49 15.84
C SER A 297 -8.26 24.07 16.70
N LEU A 298 -9.36 23.66 16.07
CA LEU A 298 -10.61 23.28 16.72
C LEU A 298 -10.86 21.78 16.58
N ASP A 299 -11.38 21.13 17.63
CA ASP A 299 -11.91 19.78 17.50
C ASP A 299 -13.08 19.77 16.49
N LEU A 300 -13.44 18.61 15.92
CA LEU A 300 -14.49 18.54 14.90
C LEU A 300 -15.83 19.10 15.41
N ASP A 301 -16.21 18.78 16.65
CA ASP A 301 -17.42 19.30 17.31
C ASP A 301 -17.36 20.79 17.67
N GLN A 302 -16.20 21.42 17.47
CA GLN A 302 -15.97 22.84 17.65
C GLN A 302 -15.84 23.59 16.31
N GLN A 303 -15.93 22.90 15.17
CA GLN A 303 -15.92 23.54 13.85
C GLN A 303 -17.17 24.42 13.67
N ASP A 304 -17.06 25.40 12.78
CA ASP A 304 -18.20 26.25 12.44
C ASP A 304 -19.36 25.37 11.94
N PRO A 305 -20.63 25.59 12.34
CA PRO A 305 -21.76 24.85 11.79
C PRO A 305 -21.79 24.82 10.25
N GLU A 306 -21.35 25.91 9.60
CA GLU A 306 -21.27 26.01 8.15
C GLU A 306 -20.20 25.07 7.55
N PHE A 307 -19.24 24.58 8.35
CA PHE A 307 -18.35 23.50 7.91
C PHE A 307 -19.16 22.26 7.54
N TYR A 308 -20.13 21.89 8.38
CA TYR A 308 -20.96 20.70 8.17
C TYR A 308 -21.97 20.87 7.05
N ASP A 309 -22.46 22.09 6.85
CA ASP A 309 -23.42 22.42 5.77
C ASP A 309 -22.74 22.49 4.38
N ASN A 310 -21.41 22.65 4.34
CA ASN A 310 -20.61 22.70 3.11
C ASN A 310 -19.82 21.41 2.84
N LEU A 311 -20.11 20.32 3.55
CA LEU A 311 -19.55 18.98 3.30
C LEU A 311 -20.17 18.29 2.09
#